data_AF-C7DB59-F1
#
_entry.id   AF-C7DB59-F1
#
_cell.length_a   1.000
_cell.length_b   1.000
_cell.length_c   1.000
_cell.angle_alpha   90.00
_cell.angle_beta   90.00
_cell.angle_gamma   90.00
#
_symmetry.space_group_name_H-M   'P 1'
#
loop_
_entity.id
_entity.type
_entity.pdbx_description
1 polymer ?
#
loop_
_entity_poly.entity_id
_entity_poly.type
_entity_poly.pdbx_seq_one_letter_code
_entity_poly.pdbx_strand_id
1 'polypeptide(L)'
;MRVFQRTIRFRPVARIGKITLLAATLFATTFPQTSQAQTEVSFQSEPLIVGNDRGGLLLERLRQLTRLSRESRPVQIRGNICFSTCTMYIGLPNTCVLPTTTFGFHGPSSHGRALSPATFDQASSIIADHYPPALREWYMETGRYRVNNMYRISGQNLINMGVRSC
;
A
#
# COMPACT_ATOMS: atom_id res chain seq x y z
N MET A 1 21.20 5.45 -42.22
CA MET A 1 21.18 4.06 -42.74
C MET A 1 21.91 3.20 -41.71
N ARG A 2 21.41 2.15 -41.04
CA ARG A 2 20.35 1.17 -41.32
C ARG A 2 19.67 0.76 -39.99
N VAL A 3 18.36 0.53 -40.07
CA VAL A 3 17.50 0.01 -39.00
C VAL A 3 17.76 -1.50 -38.84
N PHE A 4 18.05 -1.95 -37.62
CA PHE A 4 18.11 -3.38 -37.29
C PHE A 4 16.69 -3.92 -37.06
N GLN A 5 16.10 -4.49 -38.11
CA GLN A 5 14.85 -5.26 -38.00
C GLN A 5 15.17 -6.63 -37.38
N ARG A 6 14.64 -6.89 -36.18
CA ARG A 6 14.61 -8.24 -35.60
C ARG A 6 13.49 -9.04 -36.27
N THR A 7 13.88 -10.03 -37.08
CA THR A 7 13.00 -11.00 -37.70
C THR A 7 12.39 -11.94 -36.67
N ILE A 8 11.06 -11.98 -36.62
CA ILE A 8 10.25 -12.95 -35.86
C ILE A 8 10.39 -14.32 -36.54
N ARG A 9 10.81 -15.35 -35.80
CA ARG A 9 10.79 -16.74 -36.26
C ARG A 9 9.58 -17.46 -35.68
N PHE A 10 8.56 -17.70 -36.50
CA PHE A 10 7.49 -18.66 -36.22
C PHE A 10 8.03 -20.09 -36.40
N ARG A 11 7.82 -20.96 -35.40
CA ARG A 11 8.13 -22.38 -35.50
C ARG A 11 6.88 -23.13 -36.02
N PRO A 12 7.03 -24.03 -37.00
CA PRO A 12 5.90 -24.78 -37.54
C PRO A 12 5.45 -25.91 -36.60
N VAL A 13 4.13 -26.10 -36.56
CA VAL A 13 3.43 -27.20 -35.88
C VAL A 13 3.69 -28.51 -36.62
N ALA A 14 4.20 -29.52 -35.92
CA ALA A 14 4.48 -30.84 -36.49
C ALA A 14 3.37 -31.85 -36.15
N ARG A 15 2.64 -32.19 -37.21
CA ARG A 15 2.06 -33.49 -37.62
C ARG A 15 1.45 -34.43 -36.57
N ILE A 16 0.14 -34.60 -36.78
CA ILE A 16 -0.74 -35.69 -36.34
C ILE A 16 -0.14 -37.06 -36.72
N GLY A 17 0.21 -37.85 -35.71
CA GLY A 17 0.57 -39.25 -35.82
C GLY A 17 -0.67 -40.14 -35.69
N LYS A 18 -0.72 -41.20 -36.51
CA LYS A 18 -1.85 -42.11 -36.70
C LYS A 18 -2.22 -42.86 -35.42
N ILE A 19 -3.53 -42.95 -35.18
CA ILE A 19 -4.18 -43.66 -34.10
C ILE A 19 -4.14 -45.17 -34.42
N THR A 20 -3.51 -45.96 -33.55
CA THR A 20 -3.65 -47.42 -33.53
C THR A 20 -4.61 -47.77 -32.39
N LEU A 21 -5.85 -48.17 -32.72
CA LEU A 21 -6.81 -48.69 -31.74
C LEU A 21 -6.32 -50.05 -31.22
N LEU A 22 -5.78 -50.08 -30.00
CA LEU A 22 -5.80 -51.26 -29.15
C LEU A 22 -6.94 -51.05 -28.14
N ALA A 23 -8.01 -51.83 -28.31
CA ALA A 23 -9.13 -51.87 -27.39
C ALA A 23 -8.68 -52.52 -26.07
N ALA A 24 -8.17 -51.71 -25.14
CA ALA A 24 -8.07 -52.06 -23.74
C ALA A 24 -9.40 -51.69 -23.08
N THR A 25 -10.18 -52.71 -22.68
CA THR A 25 -11.37 -52.55 -21.86
C THR A 25 -10.99 -52.02 -20.48
N LEU A 26 -10.95 -50.69 -20.37
CA LEU A 26 -10.76 -49.97 -19.12
C LEU A 26 -12.11 -49.94 -18.38
N PHE A 27 -12.21 -50.67 -17.28
CA PHE A 27 -13.27 -50.48 -16.30
C PHE A 27 -13.16 -49.06 -15.74
N ALA A 28 -14.01 -48.15 -16.23
CA ALA A 28 -14.17 -46.81 -15.68
C ALA A 28 -14.93 -46.92 -14.35
N THR A 29 -14.21 -47.11 -13.25
CA THR A 29 -14.77 -46.95 -11.91
C THR A 29 -15.02 -45.47 -11.67
N THR A 30 -16.27 -45.05 -11.87
CA THR A 30 -16.75 -43.71 -11.52
C THR A 30 -16.79 -43.58 -10.00
N PHE A 31 -15.68 -43.20 -9.38
CA PHE A 31 -15.69 -42.79 -7.99
C PHE A 31 -16.47 -41.46 -7.89
N PRO A 32 -17.53 -41.38 -7.06
CA PRO A 32 -18.21 -40.12 -6.84
C PRO A 32 -17.25 -39.17 -6.12
N GLN A 33 -16.79 -38.14 -6.84
CA GLN A 33 -16.05 -37.03 -6.25
C GLN A 33 -17.03 -36.21 -5.42
N THR A 34 -17.12 -36.50 -4.13
CA THR A 34 -17.75 -35.60 -3.17
C THR A 34 -16.90 -34.34 -3.07
N SER A 35 -17.30 -33.28 -3.76
CA SER A 35 -16.72 -31.94 -3.59
C SER A 35 -17.00 -31.45 -2.18
N GLN A 36 -16.05 -31.63 -1.26
CA GLN A 36 -16.07 -30.95 0.01
C GLN A 36 -15.66 -29.49 -0.23
N ALA A 37 -16.63 -28.58 -0.12
CA ALA A 37 -16.34 -27.15 -0.07
C ALA A 37 -15.50 -26.89 1.18
N GLN A 38 -14.20 -26.63 0.99
CA GLN A 38 -13.32 -26.20 2.06
C GLN A 38 -13.68 -24.76 2.38
N THR A 39 -14.39 -24.56 3.48
CA THR A 39 -14.61 -23.23 4.06
C THR A 39 -13.26 -22.72 4.56
N GLU A 40 -12.55 -21.95 3.76
CA GLU A 40 -11.35 -21.24 4.21
C GLU A 40 -11.79 -20.19 5.24
N VAL A 41 -11.67 -20.52 6.52
CA VAL A 41 -11.85 -19.57 7.61
C VAL A 41 -10.64 -18.62 7.60
N SER A 42 -10.75 -17.53 6.84
CA SER A 42 -9.78 -16.45 6.85
C SER A 42 -9.89 -15.69 8.17
N PHE A 43 -9.00 -15.97 9.12
CA PHE A 43 -8.80 -15.11 10.28
C PHE A 43 -8.11 -13.83 9.83
N GLN A 44 -8.88 -12.84 9.38
CA GLN A 44 -8.37 -11.49 9.19
C GLN A 44 -7.97 -10.93 10.55
N SER A 45 -6.76 -10.38 10.64
CA SER A 45 -6.30 -9.73 11.87
C SER A 45 -7.19 -8.54 12.21
N GLU A 46 -7.59 -8.42 13.47
CA GLU A 46 -8.39 -7.28 13.94
C GLU A 46 -7.68 -5.96 13.58
N PRO A 47 -8.39 -4.98 12.98
CA PRO A 47 -7.79 -3.74 12.54
C PRO A 47 -7.09 -3.02 13.70
N LEU A 48 -5.96 -2.38 13.40
CA LEU A 48 -5.43 -1.36 14.30
C LEU A 48 -6.33 -0.12 14.19
N ILE A 49 -7.02 0.21 15.27
CA ILE A 49 -7.77 1.46 15.38
C ILE A 49 -6.83 2.56 15.88
N VAL A 50 -6.51 3.51 15.00
CA VAL A 50 -5.73 4.70 15.34
C VAL A 50 -6.68 5.79 15.82
N GLY A 51 -6.63 6.08 17.13
CA GLY A 51 -7.36 7.17 17.77
C GLY A 51 -6.71 8.54 17.51
N ASN A 52 -6.80 9.46 18.48
CA ASN A 52 -6.09 10.73 18.40
C ASN A 52 -4.58 10.50 18.51
N ASP A 53 -3.84 10.89 17.48
CA ASP A 53 -2.40 10.68 17.42
C ASP A 53 -1.71 11.97 16.90
N ARG A 54 -0.81 12.51 17.71
CA ARG A 54 -0.06 13.75 17.39
C ARG A 54 1.25 13.47 16.63
N GLY A 55 1.54 12.21 16.37
CA GLY A 55 2.80 11.72 15.83
C GLY A 55 3.86 11.55 16.92
N GLY A 56 5.12 11.59 16.51
CA GLY A 56 6.27 11.25 17.34
C GLY A 56 7.51 11.01 16.48
N LEU A 57 8.47 10.25 16.99
CA LEU A 57 9.74 10.01 16.32
C LEU A 57 9.55 9.26 15.00
N LEU A 58 10.20 9.76 13.95
CA LEU A 58 10.16 9.15 12.61
C LEU A 58 10.61 7.68 12.62
N LEU A 59 11.70 7.37 13.33
CA LEU A 59 12.24 6.02 13.41
C LEU A 59 11.27 5.02 14.07
N GLU A 60 10.59 5.43 15.13
CA GLU A 60 9.59 4.59 15.79
C GLU A 60 8.39 4.34 14.89
N ARG A 61 7.95 5.38 14.16
CA ARG A 61 6.89 5.26 13.18
C ARG A 61 7.25 4.26 12.09
N LEU A 62 8.44 4.37 11.50
CA LEU A 62 8.90 3.45 10.45
C LEU A 62 8.89 1.99 10.91
N ARG A 63 9.30 1.72 12.16
CA ARG A 63 9.24 0.36 12.74
C ARG A 63 7.80 -0.15 12.86
N GLN A 64 6.87 0.71 13.28
CA GLN A 64 5.46 0.36 13.35
C GLN A 64 4.88 0.07 11.95
N LEU A 65 5.14 0.93 10.97
CA LEU A 65 4.69 0.74 9.58
C LEU A 65 5.24 -0.56 8.99
N THR A 66 6.53 -0.85 9.22
CA THR A 66 7.17 -2.09 8.76
C THR A 66 6.48 -3.31 9.34
N ARG A 67 6.16 -3.30 10.64
CA ARG A 67 5.44 -4.40 11.30
C ARG A 67 4.03 -4.57 10.71
N LEU A 68 3.26 -3.49 10.63
CA LEU A 68 1.88 -3.53 10.12
C LEU A 68 1.83 -3.99 8.66
N SER A 69 2.78 -3.55 7.84
CA SER A 69 2.89 -3.99 6.45
C SER A 69 3.21 -5.49 6.34
N ARG A 70 4.10 -6.03 7.19
CA ARG A 70 4.43 -7.47 7.21
C ARG A 70 3.25 -8.32 7.65
N GLU A 71 2.47 -7.82 8.60
CA GLU A 71 1.27 -8.49 9.11
C GLU A 71 0.08 -8.38 8.14
N SER A 72 0.19 -7.57 7.08
CA SER A 72 -0.94 -7.14 6.23
C SER A 72 -2.13 -6.63 7.05
N ARG A 73 -1.86 -6.12 8.25
CA ARG A 73 -2.88 -5.80 9.24
C ARG A 73 -3.67 -4.57 8.77
N PRO A 74 -5.02 -4.64 8.73
CA PRO A 74 -5.82 -3.47 8.40
C PRO A 74 -5.62 -2.34 9.42
N VAL A 75 -5.65 -1.09 8.95
CA VAL A 75 -5.52 0.10 9.80
C VAL A 75 -6.71 1.03 9.54
N GLN A 76 -7.33 1.52 10.61
CA GLN A 76 -8.42 2.49 10.51
C GLN A 76 -8.06 3.73 11.32
N ILE A 77 -7.91 4.87 10.64
CA ILE A 77 -7.67 6.15 11.31
C ILE A 77 -9.02 6.77 11.66
N ARG A 78 -9.37 6.70 12.95
CA ARG A 78 -10.70 7.07 13.49
C ARG A 78 -10.66 8.17 14.55
N GLY A 79 -9.47 8.64 14.91
CA GLY A 79 -9.32 9.82 15.77
C GLY A 79 -9.87 11.10 15.13
N ASN A 80 -10.12 12.10 15.97
CA ASN A 80 -10.41 13.46 15.51
C ASN A 80 -9.17 14.09 14.86
N ILE A 81 -7.96 13.68 15.28
CA ILE A 81 -6.69 14.19 14.75
C ILE A 81 -5.70 13.08 14.43
N CYS A 82 -4.91 13.31 13.37
CA CYS A 82 -3.76 12.50 12.99
C CYS A 82 -2.64 13.40 12.45
N PHE A 83 -1.69 13.79 13.28
CA PHE A 83 -0.67 14.79 12.93
C PHE A 83 0.73 14.19 12.77
N SER A 84 1.59 14.91 12.04
CA SER A 84 3.01 14.59 11.91
C SER A 84 3.19 13.16 11.38
N THR A 85 4.03 12.35 12.01
CA THR A 85 4.25 10.95 11.65
C THR A 85 3.00 10.06 11.76
N CYS A 86 1.92 10.52 12.43
CA CYS A 86 0.60 9.85 12.35
C CYS A 86 0.17 9.62 10.89
N THR A 87 0.32 10.66 10.07
CA THR A 87 -0.11 10.68 8.67
C THR A 87 0.53 9.58 7.83
N MET A 88 1.71 9.06 8.23
CA MET A 88 2.40 8.02 7.49
C MET A 88 1.65 6.67 7.49
N TYR A 89 0.65 6.47 8.38
CA TYR A 89 -0.23 5.30 8.29
C TYR A 89 -1.04 5.27 6.98
N ILE A 90 -1.26 6.42 6.34
CA ILE A 90 -2.02 6.54 5.08
C ILE A 90 -1.38 5.67 3.98
N GLY A 91 -0.06 5.48 3.99
CA GLY A 91 0.65 4.69 2.98
C GLY A 91 0.59 3.18 3.13
N LEU A 92 -0.03 2.64 4.19
CA LEU A 92 -0.21 1.19 4.30
C LEU A 92 -1.33 0.73 3.35
N PRO A 93 -1.19 -0.44 2.70
CA PRO A 93 -2.12 -0.90 1.66
C PRO A 93 -3.54 -1.11 2.17
N ASN A 94 -3.67 -1.50 3.45
CA ASN A 94 -4.96 -1.79 4.09
C ASN A 94 -5.40 -0.67 5.06
N THR A 95 -5.04 0.59 4.78
CA THR A 95 -5.49 1.75 5.57
C THR A 95 -6.78 2.38 5.03
N CYS A 96 -7.65 2.83 5.93
CA CYS A 96 -8.70 3.79 5.62
C CYS A 96 -8.76 4.93 6.63
N VAL A 97 -9.43 6.02 6.26
CA VAL A 97 -9.58 7.23 7.08
C VAL A 97 -11.05 7.62 7.24
N LEU A 98 -11.43 8.19 8.38
CA LEU A 98 -12.72 8.86 8.50
C LEU A 98 -12.71 10.22 7.80
N PRO A 99 -13.81 10.62 7.13
CA PRO A 99 -13.88 11.91 6.44
C PRO A 99 -13.73 13.11 7.39
N THR A 100 -14.08 12.94 8.67
CA THR A 100 -14.06 13.98 9.70
C THR A 100 -12.70 14.13 10.42
N THR A 101 -11.77 13.19 10.25
CA THR A 101 -10.44 13.29 10.87
C THR A 101 -9.67 14.47 10.29
N THR A 102 -9.01 15.25 11.15
CA THR A 102 -8.08 16.30 10.71
C THR A 102 -6.65 15.77 10.64
N PHE A 103 -6.04 15.83 9.47
CA PHE A 103 -4.66 15.42 9.23
C PHE A 103 -3.73 16.61 9.20
N GLY A 104 -2.61 16.49 9.91
CA GLY A 104 -1.65 17.57 10.14
C GLY A 104 -0.32 17.28 9.48
N PHE A 105 0.04 18.02 8.44
CA PHE A 105 1.28 17.83 7.68
C PHE A 105 2.26 18.98 7.91
N HIS A 106 3.53 18.63 8.10
CA HIS A 106 4.62 19.57 8.29
C HIS A 106 5.96 18.89 7.92
N GLY A 107 7.01 19.68 7.77
CA GLY A 107 8.37 19.20 7.51
C GLY A 107 9.03 18.55 8.72
N PRO A 108 10.00 17.66 8.50
CA PRO A 108 10.76 17.05 9.58
C PRO A 108 11.53 18.12 10.39
N SER A 109 11.54 17.96 11.70
CA SER A 109 12.21 18.87 12.63
C SER A 109 12.84 18.10 13.79
N SER A 110 13.79 18.72 14.49
CA SER A 110 14.30 18.21 15.77
C SER A 110 13.68 19.02 16.90
N HIS A 111 12.64 18.46 17.52
CA HIS A 111 11.88 19.12 18.59
C HIS A 111 11.38 20.52 18.16
N GLY A 112 10.85 20.62 16.93
CA GLY A 112 10.38 21.88 16.35
C GLY A 112 11.49 22.76 15.77
N ARG A 113 12.77 22.42 15.94
CA ARG A 113 13.88 23.15 15.33
C ARG A 113 14.17 22.67 13.92
N ALA A 114 14.53 23.60 13.05
CA ALA A 114 14.93 23.28 11.68
C ALA A 114 16.12 22.32 11.65
N LEU A 115 16.12 21.42 10.67
CA LEU A 115 17.23 20.51 10.38
C LEU A 115 18.19 21.15 9.39
N SER A 116 19.38 20.56 9.22
CA SER A 116 20.23 20.91 8.07
C SER A 116 19.48 20.61 6.76
N PRO A 117 19.75 21.34 5.66
CA PRO A 117 19.06 21.11 4.39
C PRO A 117 19.10 19.65 3.92
N ALA A 118 20.27 19.01 3.99
CA ALA A 118 20.43 17.61 3.59
C ALA A 118 19.60 16.64 4.45
N THR A 119 19.61 16.81 5.77
CA THR A 119 18.80 15.97 6.68
C THR A 119 17.31 16.23 6.50
N PHE A 120 16.92 17.50 6.28
CA PHE A 120 15.53 17.88 5.99
C PHE A 120 15.03 17.20 4.70
N ASP A 121 15.79 17.27 3.62
CA ASP A 121 15.42 16.68 2.34
C ASP A 121 15.34 15.16 2.42
N GLN A 122 16.33 14.52 3.05
CA GLN A 122 16.31 13.07 3.25
C GLN A 122 15.10 12.62 4.07
N ALA A 123 14.85 13.24 5.22
CA ALA A 123 13.72 12.88 6.07
C ALA A 123 12.37 13.20 5.40
N SER A 124 12.29 14.28 4.61
CA SER A 124 11.09 14.61 3.83
C SER A 124 10.79 13.51 2.81
N SER A 125 11.80 13.05 2.06
CA SER A 125 11.63 11.96 1.10
C SER A 125 11.14 10.69 1.77
N ILE A 126 11.75 10.31 2.90
CA ILE A 126 11.36 9.13 3.68
C ILE A 126 9.89 9.22 4.11
N ILE A 127 9.45 10.38 4.60
CA ILE A 127 8.04 10.60 4.99
C ILE A 127 7.14 10.48 3.76
N ALA A 128 7.50 11.14 2.66
CA ALA A 128 6.70 11.22 1.45
C ALA A 128 6.53 9.87 0.74
N ASP A 129 7.50 8.97 0.86
CA ASP A 129 7.43 7.60 0.31
C ASP A 129 6.34 6.74 0.98
N HIS A 130 5.78 7.20 2.11
CA HIS A 130 4.62 6.60 2.76
C HIS A 130 3.30 7.32 2.42
N TYR A 131 3.24 8.10 1.35
CA TYR A 131 2.02 8.74 0.89
C TYR A 131 1.60 8.23 -0.50
N PRO A 132 0.29 8.15 -0.78
CA PRO A 132 -0.20 7.89 -2.13
C PRO A 132 0.23 9.03 -3.08
N PRO A 133 0.26 8.79 -4.41
CA PRO A 133 0.92 9.68 -5.37
C PRO A 133 0.55 11.17 -5.24
N ALA A 134 -0.75 11.50 -5.21
CA ALA A 134 -1.21 12.88 -5.11
C ALA A 134 -0.80 13.56 -3.79
N LEU A 135 -0.86 12.83 -2.67
CA LEU A 135 -0.45 13.36 -1.37
C LEU A 135 1.09 13.50 -1.28
N ARG A 136 1.83 12.56 -1.88
CA ARG A 136 3.30 12.60 -1.96
C ARG A 136 3.78 13.82 -2.72
N GLU A 137 3.23 14.08 -3.89
CA GLU A 137 3.52 15.24 -4.72
C GLU A 137 3.24 16.54 -3.95
N TRP A 138 2.01 16.70 -3.45
CA TRP A 138 1.64 17.86 -2.65
C TRP A 138 2.53 18.05 -1.40
N TYR A 139 2.91 16.96 -0.71
CA TYR A 139 3.77 17.07 0.47
C TYR A 139 5.16 17.59 0.11
N MET A 140 5.75 17.05 -0.97
CA MET A 140 7.10 17.42 -1.40
C MET A 140 7.16 18.86 -1.91
N GLU A 141 6.11 19.31 -2.61
CA GLU A 141 6.01 20.67 -3.15
C GLU A 141 5.59 21.70 -2.10
N THR A 142 4.69 21.34 -1.19
CA THR A 142 4.02 22.30 -0.30
C THR A 142 4.08 21.87 1.17
N GLY A 143 3.62 20.67 1.48
CA GLY A 143 3.34 20.22 2.86
C GLY A 143 4.55 20.26 3.80
N ARG A 144 5.75 19.98 3.28
CA ARG A 144 6.99 19.90 4.07
C ARG A 144 7.55 21.26 4.51
N TYR A 145 7.13 22.37 3.92
CA TYR A 145 7.78 23.67 4.20
C TYR A 145 7.24 24.40 5.43
N ARG A 146 6.27 23.82 6.15
CA ARG A 146 5.88 24.27 7.49
C ARG A 146 6.68 23.52 8.55
N VAL A 147 7.39 24.24 9.42
CA VAL A 147 8.21 23.62 10.49
C VAL A 147 7.61 23.89 11.88
N ASN A 148 7.18 25.13 12.13
CA ASN A 148 6.65 25.56 13.43
C ASN A 148 5.11 25.46 13.54
N ASN A 149 4.45 25.04 12.45
CA ASN A 149 3.02 24.81 12.37
C ASN A 149 2.74 23.68 11.38
N MET A 150 1.47 23.44 11.06
CA MET A 150 1.07 22.37 10.15
C MET A 150 0.00 22.85 9.17
N TYR A 151 0.00 22.26 7.98
CA TYR A 151 -1.17 22.25 7.11
C TYR A 151 -2.20 21.29 7.69
N ARG A 152 -3.46 21.69 7.69
CA ARG A 152 -4.57 20.85 8.13
C ARG A 152 -5.42 20.49 6.94
N ILE A 153 -5.60 19.19 6.72
CA ILE A 153 -6.39 18.62 5.62
C ILE A 153 -7.42 17.67 6.25
N SER A 154 -8.68 17.76 5.84
CA SER A 154 -9.71 16.83 6.30
C SER A 154 -9.52 15.44 5.68
N GLY A 155 -10.03 14.41 6.35
CA GLY A 155 -10.09 13.07 5.78
C GLY A 155 -10.86 13.06 4.46
N GLN A 156 -11.92 13.87 4.32
CA GLN A 156 -12.64 14.02 3.06
C GLN A 156 -11.74 14.50 1.92
N ASN A 157 -10.86 15.47 2.15
CA ASN A 157 -9.94 15.94 1.13
C ASN A 157 -8.90 14.87 0.76
N LEU A 158 -8.43 14.09 1.75
CA LEU A 158 -7.55 12.94 1.46
C LEU A 158 -8.26 11.84 0.67
N ILE A 159 -9.53 11.60 0.95
CA ILE A 159 -10.36 10.66 0.17
C ILE A 159 -10.48 11.15 -1.28
N ASN A 160 -10.69 12.45 -1.48
CA ASN A 160 -10.70 13.05 -2.82
C ASN A 160 -9.31 12.95 -3.52
N MET A 161 -8.22 12.81 -2.75
CA MET A 161 -6.86 12.53 -3.25
C MET A 161 -6.58 11.03 -3.46
N GLY A 162 -7.58 10.15 -3.30
CA GLY A 162 -7.46 8.71 -3.56
C GLY A 162 -7.22 7.84 -2.32
N VAL A 163 -7.31 8.40 -1.10
CA VAL A 163 -7.26 7.59 0.13
C VAL A 163 -8.60 6.87 0.33
N ARG A 164 -8.57 5.62 0.78
CA ARG A 164 -9.79 4.85 1.06
C ARG A 164 -10.56 5.42 2.27
N SER A 165 -11.87 5.59 2.13
CA SER A 165 -12.75 5.89 3.26
C SER A 165 -12.95 4.64 4.13
N CYS A 166 -12.97 4.83 5.45
CA CYS A 166 -13.71 3.93 6.32
C CYS A 166 -15.20 4.29 6.20
#